data_AF-A0A3M1KX06-F1
#
_entry.id   AF-A0A3M1KX06-F1
#
_cell.length_a   1.000
_cell.length_b   1.000
_cell.length_c   1.000
_cell.angle_alpha   90.00
_cell.angle_beta   90.00
_cell.angle_gamma   90.00
#
_symmetry.space_group_name_H-M   'P 1'
#
loop_
_entity.id
_entity.type
_entity.pdbx_description
1 polymer ?
#
loop_
_entity_poly.entity_id
_entity_poly.type
_entity_poly.pdbx_seq_one_letter_code
_entity_poly.pdbx_strand_id
1 'polypeptide(L)' 'ITDINGQLLFETTALGGQAVWDGRDYNGRKANSGVYLVLATSKNIQNPHAVVAKILFLN' A
#
# COMPACT_ATOMS: atom_id res chain seq x y z
N ILE A 1 0.63 1.85 1.61
CA ILE A 1 0.64 2.30 0.19
C ILE A 1 0.79 3.81 0.18
N THR A 2 1.80 4.32 -0.49
CA THR A 2 2.07 5.76 -0.62
C THR A 2 2.05 6.20 -2.08
N ASP A 3 1.91 7.50 -2.32
CA ASP A 3 2.30 8.08 -3.62
C ASP A 3 3.83 8.16 -3.74
N ILE A 4 4.32 8.71 -4.86
CA ILE A 4 5.76 8.89 -5.11
C ILE A 4 6.41 9.95 -4.20
N ASN A 5 5.61 10.85 -3.61
CA ASN A 5 6.08 11.87 -2.68
C ASN A 5 6.15 11.35 -1.23
N GLY A 6 5.73 10.10 -1.00
CA GLY A 6 5.69 9.47 0.32
C GLY A 6 4.43 9.78 1.12
N GLN A 7 3.41 10.41 0.53
CA GLN A 7 2.13 10.62 1.19
C GLN A 7 1.44 9.27 1.39
N LEU A 8 1.05 8.95 2.63
CA LEU A 8 0.29 7.75 2.94
C LEU A 8 -1.13 7.87 2.39
N LEU A 9 -1.52 6.91 1.54
CA LEU A 9 -2.89 6.81 1.03
C LEU A 9 -3.70 5.72 1.73
N PHE A 10 -3.07 4.58 1.99
CA PHE A 10 -3.76 3.40 2.51
C PHE A 10 -2.82 2.55 3.36
N GLU A 11 -3.35 2.04 4.47
CA GLU A 11 -2.67 1.13 5.39
C GLU A 11 -3.64 0.01 5.79
N THR A 12 -3.14 -1.23 5.86
CA THR A 12 -3.91 -2.37 6.35
C THR A 12 -2.99 -3.48 6.86
N THR A 13 -3.56 -4.47 7.54
CA THR A 13 -2.87 -5.72 7.91
C THR A 13 -3.32 -6.85 6.98
N ALA A 14 -2.37 -7.55 6.38
CA ALA A 14 -2.66 -8.68 5.51
C ALA A 14 -3.19 -9.89 6.31
N LEU A 15 -4.23 -10.56 5.81
CA LEU A 15 -4.84 -11.75 6.42
C LEU A 15 -4.24 -13.03 5.82
N GLY A 16 -2.94 -13.26 6.05
CA GLY A 16 -2.25 -14.46 5.55
C GLY A 16 -1.71 -14.33 4.12
N GLY A 17 -1.12 -13.19 3.79
CA GLY A 17 -0.42 -12.96 2.52
C GLY A 17 -1.19 -12.11 1.50
N GLN A 18 -2.45 -11.79 1.78
CA GLN A 18 -3.27 -10.91 0.94
C GLN A 18 -3.65 -9.62 1.69
N ALA A 19 -3.52 -8.50 1.01
CA ALA A 19 -4.08 -7.20 1.37
C ALA A 19 -4.84 -6.65 0.15
N VAL A 20 -6.01 -6.05 0.37
CA VAL A 20 -6.84 -5.48 -0.69
C VAL A 20 -6.92 -3.98 -0.47
N TRP A 21 -6.67 -3.22 -1.55
CA TRP A 21 -6.87 -1.78 -1.61
C TRP A 21 -7.94 -1.49 -2.67
N ASP A 22 -8.96 -0.73 -2.30
CA ASP A 22 -10.11 -0.39 -3.16
C ASP A 22 -9.83 0.82 -4.09
N GLY A 23 -8.59 1.31 -4.11
CA GLY A 23 -8.19 2.46 -4.90
C GLY A 23 -8.65 3.79 -4.31
N ARG A 24 -8.95 3.87 -3.01
CA ARG A 24 -9.29 5.12 -2.31
C ARG A 24 -8.24 5.56 -1.31
N ASP A 25 -8.11 6.87 -1.11
CA ASP A 25 -7.31 7.43 -0.03
C ASP A 25 -8.02 7.28 1.33
N TYR A 26 -7.34 7.68 2.41
CA TYR A 26 -7.89 7.66 3.78
C TYR A 26 -9.10 8.59 3.99
N ASN A 27 -9.43 9.45 3.03
CA ASN A 27 -10.61 10.31 3.03
C ASN A 27 -11.75 9.74 2.16
N GLY A 28 -11.60 8.54 1.60
CA GLY A 28 -12.57 7.92 0.69
C GLY A 28 -12.57 8.49 -0.73
N ARG A 29 -11.62 9.37 -1.09
CA ARG A 29 -11.48 9.91 -2.45
C ARG A 29 -10.78 8.87 -3.33
N LYS A 30 -11.23 8.71 -4.58
CA LYS A 30 -10.56 7.82 -5.54
C LYS A 30 -9.12 8.31 -5.77
N ALA A 31 -8.18 7.38 -5.83
CA ALA A 31 -6.80 7.65 -6.19
C ALA A 31 -6.73 8.25 -7.61
N ASN A 32 -5.77 9.14 -7.82
CA ASN A 32 -5.48 9.69 -9.14
C ASN A 32 -4.72 8.67 -9.99
N SER A 33 -4.74 8.84 -11.32
CA SER A 33 -3.85 8.06 -12.17
C SER A 33 -2.39 8.34 -11.78
N GLY A 34 -1.58 7.30 -11.62
CA GLY A 34 -0.21 7.45 -11.16
C GLY A 34 0.43 6.15 -10.67
N VAL A 35 1.65 6.28 -10.14
CA VAL A 35 2.38 5.17 -9.53
C VAL A 35 2.27 5.28 -8.01
N TYR A 36 1.95 4.16 -7.38
CA TYR A 36 1.84 4.02 -5.93
C TYR A 36 2.85 2.98 -5.44
N LEU A 37 3.53 3.29 -4.34
CA LEU A 37 4.51 2.42 -3.71
C LEU A 37 3.83 1.57 -2.63
N VAL A 38 4.06 0.27 -2.68
CA VAL A 38 3.61 -0.70 -1.68
C VAL A 38 4.81 -1.10 -0.85
N LEU A 39 4.75 -0.80 0.44
CA LEU A 39 5.71 -1.21 1.45
C LEU A 39 4.96 -2.04 2.48
N ALA A 40 5.41 -3.25 2.73
CA ALA A 40 4.84 -4.13 3.74
C ALA A 40 5.95 -4.85 4.50
N THR A 41 5.73 -5.04 5.80
CA THR A 41 6.63 -5.78 6.67
C THR A 41 5.83 -6.57 7.71
N SER A 42 6.39 -7.67 8.21
CA SER A 42 5.81 -8.40 9.34
C SER A 42 6.09 -7.69 10.67
N LYS A 43 5.17 -7.81 11.63
CA LYS A 43 5.39 -7.31 13.00
C LYS A 43 6.50 -8.05 13.76
N ASN A 44 6.85 -9.27 13.35
CA ASN A 44 7.95 -10.02 13.97
C ASN A 44 9.30 -9.38 13.60
N ILE A 45 10.05 -8.95 14.61
CA ILE A 45 11.33 -8.24 14.46
C ILE A 45 12.53 -9.20 14.46
N GLN A 46 12.36 -10.44 14.93
CA GLN A 46 13.46 -11.42 14.94
C GLN A 46 13.75 -11.97 13.54
N ASN A 47 12.69 -12.19 12.76
CA ASN A 47 12.77 -12.63 11.36
C ASN A 47 11.74 -11.86 10.53
N PRO A 48 12.04 -10.59 10.18
CA PRO A 48 11.09 -9.76 9.47
C PRO A 48 10.99 -10.19 7.99
N HIS A 49 9.77 -10.37 7.52
CA HIS A 49 9.48 -10.52 6.09
C HIS A 49 9.08 -9.17 5.53
N ALA A 50 9.74 -8.71 4.48
CA ALA A 50 9.45 -7.45 3.81
C ALA A 50 9.04 -7.67 2.35
N VAL A 51 8.11 -6.84 1.86
CA VAL A 51 7.68 -6.80 0.47
C VAL A 51 7.70 -5.36 -0.01
N VAL A 52 8.30 -5.15 -1.19
CA VAL A 52 8.26 -3.88 -1.92
C VAL A 52 7.66 -4.13 -3.29
N ALA A 53 6.65 -3.35 -3.65
CA ALA A 53 6.02 -3.42 -4.97
C ALA A 53 5.56 -2.02 -5.43
N LYS A 54 5.09 -1.93 -6.68
CA LYS A 54 4.47 -0.73 -7.22
C LYS A 54 3.18 -1.06 -7.94
N ILE A 55 2.23 -0.14 -7.89
CA ILE A 55 0.95 -0.21 -8.60
C ILE A 55 0.91 0.96 -9.58
N LEU A 56 0.76 0.68 -10.87
CA LEU A 56 0.31 1.68 -11.84
C LEU A 56 -1.21 1.69 -11.80
N PHE A 57 -1.79 2.82 -11.42
CA PHE A 57 -3.23 3.02 -11.36
C PHE A 57 -3.66 3.96 -12.48
N LEU A 58 -4.71 3.61 -13.20
CA LEU A 58 -5.28 4.40 -14.30
C LEU A 58 -6.79 4.53 -14.06
N ASN A 59 -7.30 5.76 -14.15
CA ASN A 59 -8.72 6.08 -14.01
C ASN A 59 -9.54 5.92 -15.29
#